data_AF-Q4T5M1-F1
#
_entry.id   AF-Q4T5M1-F1
#
_cell.length_a   1.000
_cell.length_b   1.000
_cell.length_c   1.000
_cell.angle_alpha   90.00
_cell.angle_beta   90.00
_cell.angle_gamma   90.00
#
_symmetry.space_group_name_H-M   'P 1'
#
loop_
_entity.id
_entity.type
_entity.pdbx_description
1 polymer ?
#
loop_
_entity_poly.entity_id
_entity_poly.type
_entity_poly.pdbx_seq_one_letter_code
_entity_poly.pdbx_strand_id
1 'polypeptide(L)' 'IVGGRESKPHSRPYMVSLQVGNHHTCGGILINSNFVLTAAHCQR' A
#
# COMPACT_ATOMS: atom_id res chain seq x y z
N ILE A 1 3.46 2.87 10.70
CA ILE A 1 3.60 1.73 11.63
C ILE A 1 4.43 2.21 12.83
N VAL A 2 3.85 2.29 14.03
CA VAL A 2 4.56 2.75 15.24
C VAL A 2 5.28 1.57 15.89
N GLY A 3 6.54 1.75 16.32
CA GLY A 3 7.36 0.69 16.96
C GLY A 3 7.85 -0.41 16.01
N GLY A 4 7.74 -0.21 14.69
CA GLY A 4 8.20 -1.18 13.69
C GLY A 4 9.71 -1.10 13.40
N ARG A 5 10.13 -1.90 12.42
CA ARG A 5 11.46 -1.84 11.80
C ARG A 5 11.32 -1.82 10.28
N GLU A 6 12.38 -1.43 9.60
CA GLU A 6 12.42 -1.46 8.14
C GLU A 6 12.13 -2.87 7.60
N SER A 7 11.34 -2.94 6.53
CA SER A 7 11.02 -4.20 5.88
C SER A 7 12.21 -4.65 5.03
N LYS A 8 12.55 -5.94 5.06
CA LYS A 8 13.53 -6.50 4.13
C LYS A 8 13.07 -6.22 2.69
N PRO A 9 13.93 -5.69 1.80
CA PRO A 9 13.58 -5.45 0.42
C PRO A 9 12.89 -6.65 -0.24
N HIS A 10 11.83 -6.36 -1.01
CA HIS A 10 11.01 -7.36 -1.71
C HIS A 10 10.29 -8.41 -0.84
N SER A 11 10.29 -8.29 0.50
CA SER A 11 9.60 -9.25 1.39
C SER A 11 8.08 -9.07 1.49
N ARG A 12 7.57 -7.95 0.97
CA ARG A 12 6.13 -7.62 0.87
C ARG A 12 5.76 -7.26 -0.57
N PRO A 13 5.89 -8.19 -1.53
CA PRO A 13 5.71 -7.90 -2.95
C PRO A 13 4.28 -7.47 -3.32
N TYR A 14 3.31 -7.77 -2.46
CA TYR A 14 1.92 -7.39 -2.60
C TYR A 14 1.60 -5.99 -2.03
N MET A 15 2.55 -5.32 -1.35
CA MET A 15 2.30 -4.02 -0.72
C MET A 15 2.29 -2.90 -1.75
N VAL A 16 1.22 -2.10 -1.74
CA VAL A 16 1.00 -0.99 -2.69
C VAL A 16 0.98 0.34 -1.96
N SER A 17 1.66 1.34 -2.54
CA SER A 17 1.56 2.75 -2.16
C SER A 17 0.53 3.45 -3.04
N LEU A 18 -0.63 3.81 -2.47
CA LEU A 18 -1.64 4.59 -3.17
C LEU A 18 -1.23 6.06 -3.13
N GLN A 19 -1.09 6.69 -4.31
CA GLN A 19 -0.59 8.05 -4.42
C GLN A 19 -1.61 9.00 -5.06
N VAL A 20 -1.69 10.21 -4.51
CA VAL A 20 -2.48 11.33 -5.02
C VAL A 20 -1.54 12.52 -5.23
N GLY A 21 -1.42 13.01 -6.47
CA GLY A 21 -0.52 14.12 -6.78
C GLY A 21 0.94 13.84 -6.38
N ASN A 22 1.44 12.63 -6.65
CA ASN A 22 2.77 12.14 -6.28
C ASN A 22 3.06 12.06 -4.77
N HIS A 23 2.03 12.13 -3.92
CA HIS A 23 2.16 11.95 -2.48
C HIS A 23 1.47 10.67 -2.02
N HIS A 24 2.10 9.92 -1.12
CA HIS A 24 1.50 8.75 -0.50
C HIS A 24 0.29 9.15 0.35
N THR A 25 -0.84 8.47 0.15
CA THR A 25 -2.09 8.74 0.86
C THR A 25 -2.51 7.55 1.71
N CYS A 26 -2.47 6.35 1.16
CA CYS A 26 -2.89 5.12 1.83
C CYS A 26 -2.07 3.91 1.37
N GLY A 27 -2.18 2.81 2.12
CA GLY A 27 -1.71 1.50 1.70
C GLY A 27 -2.76 0.70 0.93
N GLY A 28 -2.31 -0.31 0.20
CA GLY A 28 -3.16 -1.33 -0.41
C GLY A 28 -2.43 -2.67 -0.55
N ILE A 29 -3.18 -3.70 -0.94
CA ILE A 29 -2.68 -5.06 -1.17
C ILE A 29 -3.06 -5.51 -2.58
N LEU A 30 -2.08 -5.90 -3.40
CA LEU A 30 -2.32 -6.53 -4.69
C LEU A 30 -2.90 -7.94 -4.48
N ILE A 31 -4.17 -8.13 -4.81
CA ILE A 31 -4.89 -9.41 -4.64
C ILE A 31 -5.00 -10.20 -5.95
N ASN A 32 -4.80 -9.52 -7.08
CA ASN A 32 -4.73 -10.10 -8.42
C ASN A 32 -3.93 -9.11 -9.31
N SER A 33 -3.47 -9.53 -10.48
CA SER A 33 -2.62 -8.74 -11.39
C SER A 33 -3.14 -7.32 -11.67
N ASN A 34 -4.46 -7.12 -11.65
CA ASN A 34 -5.11 -5.84 -11.93
C ASN A 34 -5.97 -5.30 -10.78
N PHE A 35 -5.96 -5.93 -9.60
CA PHE A 35 -6.85 -5.56 -8.50
C PHE A 35 -6.07 -5.34 -7.20
N VAL A 36 -6.27 -4.15 -6.63
CA VAL A 36 -5.73 -3.76 -5.31
C VAL A 36 -6.88 -3.61 -4.33
N LEU A 37 -6.78 -4.30 -3.19
CA LEU A 37 -7.67 -4.13 -2.05
C LEU A 37 -7.15 -2.99 -1.16
N THR A 38 -8.04 -2.10 -0.71
CA THR A 38 -7.74 -1.01 0.21
C THR A 38 -8.96 -0.67 1.07
N ALA A 39 -8.80 0.25 2.03
CA ALA A 39 -9.91 0.72 2.84
C ALA A 39 -10.84 1.66 2.05
N ALA A 40 -12.15 1.58 2.28
CA ALA A 40 -13.12 2.41 1.57
C ALA A 40 -12.87 3.91 1.74
N HIS A 41 -12.45 4.36 2.93
CA HIS A 41 -12.14 5.77 3.21
C HIS A 41 -10.84 6.27 2.57
N CYS A 42 -10.10 5.41 1.87
CA CYS A 42 -8.96 5.83 1.05
C CYS A 42 -9.39 6.30 -0.34
N GLN A 43 -10.67 6.13 -0.69
CA GLN A 43 -11.29 6.97 -1.73
C GLN A 43 -11.27 8.41 -1.21
N ARG A 44 -10.74 9.32 -2.03
CA ARG A 44 -10.56 10.73 -1.66
C ARG A 44 -11.80 11.35 -1.03
#